data_AF-A0A2S6X1P9-F1
#
_entry.id   AF-A0A2S6X1P9-F1
#
_cell.length_a   1.000
_cell.length_b   1.000
_cell.length_c   1.000
_cell.angle_alpha   90.00
_cell.angle_beta   90.00
_cell.angle_gamma   90.00
#
_symmetry.space_group_name_H-M   'P 1'
#
loop_
_entity.id
_entity.type
_entity.pdbx_description
1 polymer ?
#
loop_
_entity_poly.entity_id
_entity_poly.type
_entity_poly.pdbx_seq_one_letter_code
_entity_poly.pdbx_strand_id
1 'polypeptide(L)' 'MQQNLYALSAADASTRKWCGGNLGGDNETCVTTVPLAGAVDAYAVGDSKAEANGSELRMTGAELDSFAIEWARNRGLAL' A
#
# COMPACT_ATOMS: atom_id res chain seq x y z
N MET A 1 -17.80 -2.48 15.76
CA MET A 1 -17.25 -1.13 15.49
C MET A 1 -16.02 -1.32 14.62
N GLN A 2 -15.94 -0.63 13.49
CA GLN A 2 -14.73 -0.67 12.65
C GLN A 2 -13.64 0.13 13.39
N GLN A 3 -12.48 -0.48 13.63
CA GLN A 3 -11.35 0.21 14.24
C GLN A 3 -10.93 1.36 13.31
N ASN A 4 -10.72 2.56 13.86
CA ASN A 4 -10.19 3.67 13.08
C ASN A 4 -8.71 3.40 12.74
N LEU A 5 -8.44 2.97 11.50
CA LEU A 5 -7.09 2.61 11.06
C LEU A 5 -6.13 3.81 11.06
N TYR A 6 -6.63 5.04 10.93
CA TYR A 6 -5.81 6.26 11.01
C TYR A 6 -5.34 6.57 12.42
N ALA A 7 -5.92 5.94 13.45
CA ALA A 7 -5.43 6.05 14.82
C ALA A 7 -4.27 5.07 15.11
N LEU A 8 -3.92 4.18 14.16
CA LEU A 8 -2.87 3.19 14.33
C LEU A 8 -1.55 3.65 13.72
N SER A 9 -0.45 3.41 14.42
CA SER A 9 0.88 3.59 13.87
C SER A 9 1.20 2.50 12.85
N ALA A 10 2.13 2.78 11.94
CA ALA A 10 2.79 1.71 11.20
C ALA A 10 3.51 0.78 12.21
N ALA A 11 3.54 -0.51 11.91
CA ALA A 11 4.32 -1.47 12.65
C ALA A 11 5.81 -1.25 12.37
N ASP A 12 6.66 -1.60 13.34
CA ASP A 12 8.11 -1.71 13.14
C ASP A 12 8.44 -2.94 12.28
N ALA A 13 8.07 -2.86 11.00
CA ALA A 13 8.23 -3.89 10.00
C ALA A 13 8.87 -3.29 8.74
N SER A 14 9.55 -4.13 7.96
CA SER A 14 10.13 -3.68 6.69
C SER A 14 9.04 -3.25 5.71
N THR A 15 9.19 -2.06 5.15
CA THR A 15 8.33 -1.57 4.07
C THR A 15 8.42 -2.48 2.86
N ARG A 16 7.29 -3.05 2.43
CA ARG A 16 7.22 -3.78 1.17
C ARG A 16 7.02 -2.78 0.03
N LYS A 17 7.81 -2.93 -1.04
CA LYS A 17 7.70 -2.13 -2.26
C LYS A 17 7.14 -2.98 -3.39
N TRP A 18 6.19 -2.40 -4.12
CA TRP A 18 5.55 -2.94 -5.29
C TRP A 18 5.94 -2.05 -6.47
N CYS A 19 7.10 -2.33 -7.04
CA CYS A 19 7.65 -1.58 -8.17
C CYS A 19 7.18 -2.19 -9.49
N GLY A 20 7.07 -1.38 -10.54
CA GLY A 20 6.64 -1.81 -11.86
C GLY A 20 6.85 -0.68 -12.87
N GLY A 21 7.37 -1.03 -14.04
CA GLY A 21 7.73 -0.06 -15.09
C GLY A 21 9.13 -0.31 -15.64
N ASN A 22 9.78 0.74 -16.15
CA ASN A 22 11.17 0.68 -16.59
C ASN A 22 12.10 0.56 -15.37
N LEU A 23 12.44 -0.69 -15.01
CA LEU A 23 13.27 -1.12 -13.87
C LEU A 23 14.73 -0.62 -13.88
N GLY A 24 15.05 0.45 -14.62
CA GLY A 24 16.42 0.84 -14.94
C GLY A 24 16.86 2.21 -14.42
N GLY A 25 16.02 2.95 -13.67
CA GLY A 25 16.37 4.31 -13.25
C GLY A 25 15.91 4.68 -11.85
N ASP A 26 16.72 5.49 -11.17
CA ASP A 26 16.53 5.96 -9.79
C ASP A 26 15.25 6.80 -9.57
N ASN A 27 14.55 7.14 -10.66
CA ASN A 27 13.33 7.94 -10.64
C ASN A 27 12.03 7.11 -10.59
N GLU A 28 12.10 5.78 -10.59
CA GLU A 28 10.91 4.94 -10.48
C GLU A 28 10.15 5.21 -9.16
N THR A 29 8.81 5.23 -9.24
CA THR A 29 7.92 5.33 -8.09
C THR A 29 7.30 3.97 -7.86
N CYS A 30 7.55 3.38 -6.69
CA CYS A 30 6.92 2.12 -6.29
C CYS A 30 5.78 2.41 -5.31
N VAL A 31 4.69 1.64 -5.40
CA VAL A 31 3.70 1.61 -4.31
C VAL A 31 4.32 0.93 -3.10
N THR A 32 4.07 1.45 -1.90
CA THR A 32 4.60 0.91 -0.66
C THR A 32 3.47 0.45 0.25
N THR A 33 3.72 -0.62 1.01
CA THR A 33 2.79 -1.11 2.04
C THR A 33 3.56 -1.43 3.31
N VAL A 34 3.04 -0.96 4.45
CA VAL A 34 3.55 -1.29 5.80
C VAL A 34 2.38 -1.77 6.66
N PRO A 35 2.46 -2.91 7.36
CA PRO A 35 1.41 -3.33 8.28
C PRO A 35 1.15 -2.27 9.37
N LEU A 36 -0.10 -2.17 9.83
CA LEU A 36 -0.46 -1.32 10.98
C LEU A 36 -0.31 -2.09 12.29
N ALA A 37 0.23 -1.43 13.32
CA ALA A 37 0.34 -2.02 14.65
C ALA A 37 -1.04 -2.17 15.30
N GLY A 38 -1.29 -3.33 15.93
CA GLY A 38 -2.54 -3.58 16.66
C GLY A 38 -3.76 -3.83 15.77
N ALA A 39 -3.56 -4.08 14.48
CA ALA A 39 -4.59 -4.57 13.56
C ALA A 39 -4.09 -5.79 12.80
N VAL A 40 -4.98 -6.73 12.54
CA VAL A 40 -4.72 -7.87 11.65
C VAL A 40 -5.14 -7.45 10.25
N ASP A 41 -4.28 -7.73 9.26
CA ASP A 41 -4.58 -7.51 7.84
C ASP A 41 -4.99 -6.06 7.53
N ALA A 42 -4.19 -5.10 7.98
CA ALA A 42 -4.37 -3.68 7.69
C ALA A 42 -3.02 -3.01 7.46
N TYR A 43 -3.01 -2.02 6.56
CA TYR A 43 -1.80 -1.48 5.98
C TYR A 43 -1.86 0.05 5.84
N ALA A 44 -0.71 0.69 6.08
CA ALA A 44 -0.39 1.99 5.53
C ALA A 44 0.08 1.81 4.09
N VAL A 45 -0.50 2.56 3.16
CA VAL A 45 -0.19 2.51 1.72
C VAL A 45 0.26 3.87 1.23
N GLY A 46 1.43 3.93 0.60
CA GLY A 46 2.00 5.15 0.04
C GLY A 46 2.81 4.87 -1.21
N ASP A 47 3.77 5.73 -1.49
CA ASP A 47 4.77 5.51 -2.52
C ASP A 47 6.20 5.60 -1.97
N SER A 48 7.20 5.33 -2.81
CA SER A 48 8.60 5.23 -2.40
C SER A 48 9.34 6.57 -2.35
N LYS A 49 8.68 7.70 -2.67
CA LYS A 49 9.26 9.04 -2.63
C LYS A 49 9.22 9.60 -1.21
N ALA A 50 10.26 10.36 -0.84
CA ALA A 50 10.38 10.89 0.51
C ALA A 50 9.28 11.93 0.82
N GLU A 51 8.81 12.63 -0.22
CA GLU A 51 7.75 13.63 -0.18
C GLU A 51 6.38 13.05 0.21
N ALA A 52 6.18 11.74 0.01
CA ALA A 52 4.93 11.07 0.34
C ALA A 52 4.85 10.58 1.80
N ASN A 53 5.96 10.65 2.54
CA ASN A 53 6.04 10.16 3.92
C ASN A 53 5.07 10.92 4.84
N GLY A 54 4.29 10.18 5.63
CA GLY A 54 3.28 10.72 6.55
C GLY A 54 1.93 11.03 5.90
N SER A 55 1.77 10.80 4.59
CA SER A 55 0.52 10.98 3.86
C SER A 55 -0.10 9.65 3.41
N GLU A 56 0.19 8.55 4.13
CA GLU A 56 -0.25 7.21 3.72
C GLU A 56 -1.76 7.01 3.90
N LEU A 57 -2.37 6.36 2.91
CA LEU A 57 -3.71 5.80 3.03
C LEU A 57 -3.71 4.67 4.05
N ARG A 58 -4.82 4.46 4.75
CA ARG A 58 -4.98 3.37 5.72
C ARG A 58 -6.11 2.46 5.24
N MET A 59 -5.75 1.23 4.91
CA MET A 59 -6.64 0.29 4.23
C MET A 59 -6.55 -1.08 4.89
N THR A 60 -7.67 -1.80 4.94
CA THR A 60 -7.68 -3.24 5.25
C THR A 60 -7.13 -4.04 4.06
N GLY A 61 -6.66 -5.27 4.31
CA GLY A 61 -6.27 -6.19 3.24
C GLY A 61 -7.42 -6.49 2.30
N ALA A 62 -8.61 -6.73 2.83
CA ALA A 62 -9.82 -6.95 2.01
C ALA A 62 -10.13 -5.79 1.05
N GLU A 63 -9.95 -4.54 1.47
CA GLU A 63 -10.12 -3.38 0.59
C GLU A 63 -9.04 -3.31 -0.49
N LEU A 64 -7.79 -3.63 -0.14
CA LEU A 64 -6.66 -3.66 -1.09
C LEU A 64 -6.80 -4.79 -2.11
N ASP A 65 -7.25 -5.97 -1.69
CA ASP A 65 -7.50 -7.11 -2.56
C ASP A 65 -8.62 -6.78 -3.56
N SER A 66 -9.72 -6.20 -3.07
CA SER A 66 -10.81 -5.75 -3.94
C SER A 66 -10.33 -4.69 -4.92
N PHE A 67 -9.53 -3.72 -4.46
CA PHE A 67 -8.93 -2.72 -5.34
C PHE A 67 -8.04 -3.36 -6.41
N ALA A 68 -7.14 -4.26 -6.02
CA ALA A 68 -6.18 -4.89 -6.94
C ALA A 68 -6.90 -5.69 -8.04
N ILE A 69 -7.91 -6.48 -7.67
CA ILE A 69 -8.71 -7.29 -8.60
C ILE A 69 -9.49 -6.38 -9.56
N GLU A 70 -10.21 -5.39 -9.04
CA GLU A 70 -11.03 -4.51 -9.88
C GLU A 70 -10.18 -3.58 -10.75
N TRP A 71 -9.04 -3.11 -10.24
CA TRP A 71 -8.06 -2.35 -11.01
C TRP A 71 -7.52 -3.16 -12.19
N ALA A 72 -7.10 -4.40 -11.93
CA ALA A 72 -6.59 -5.29 -12.97
C ALA A 72 -7.64 -5.57 -14.03
N ARG A 73 -8.88 -5.90 -13.63
CA ARG A 73 -10.01 -6.10 -14.53
C ARG A 73 -10.30 -4.88 -15.39
N ASN A 74 -10.39 -3.70 -14.77
CA ASN A 74 -10.64 -2.44 -15.47
C ASN A 74 -9.54 -2.10 -16.51
N ARG A 75 -8.31 -2.52 -16.24
CA ARG A 75 -7.15 -2.34 -17.13
C ARG A 75 -6.99 -3.45 -18.17
N GLY A 76 -7.85 -4.49 -18.15
CA GLY A 76 -7.73 -5.66 -19.02
C GLY A 76 -6.46 -6.47 -18.77
N LEU A 77 -5.92 -6.45 -17.55
CA LEU A 77 -4.74 -7.24 -17.18
C LEU A 77 -5.16 -8.69 -16.93
N ALA A 78 -4.24 -9.62 -17.20
CA ALA A 78 -4.40 -11.01 -16.77
C ALA A 78 -4.19 -11.10 -15.25
N LEU A 79 -5.10 -11.81 -14.57
CA LEU A 79 -5.06 -12.13 -13.14
C LEU A 79 -4.58 -13.57 -12.93
#